data_AF-A0A1Y3AR95-F1
#
_entry.id   AF-A0A1Y3AR95-F1
#
_cell.length_a   1.000
_cell.length_b   1.000
_cell.length_c   1.000
_cell.angle_alpha   90.00
_cell.angle_beta   90.00
_cell.angle_gamma   90.00
#
_symmetry.space_group_name_H-M   'P 1'
#
loop_
_entity.id
_entity.type
_entity.pdbx_description
1 polymer ?
#
loop_
_entity_poly.entity_id
_entity_poly.type
_entity_poly.pdbx_seq_one_letter_code
_entity_poly.pdbx_strand_id
1 'polypeptide(L)'
;MLREELLQLNEDIGLDPSLMEACRHDREQLCAHVEPGESHLLECLKSNIIRLKRACQRRLFRKQYIELVDNSVDYSLLSMCKIAIDKYCILSDLHDVLYCLRDHRNDPAIGHNCRSLVLKRLAQQNQDYRLNPRLKSGCKMEIHRYCSSIIRKSKSDELLDGKVIACLKQQYLHNTLSQTCEIEIINIIREVSMNIELDPILYRTCQREIHRKCADQSDIHECLKNRFLAKQIEQVACKHEIARLIKESEADIESDPNLFQICLADLKTFCSDVIAGRGHQLNCLAIIHRNSPHRLSPECDTLLEKRIQLFEYAGQEYPIADSVVQVFHMVAASPIHNYLYTFLLTIIVFIFLFGLLCGRIYQPVTTTSDKIK
;
A
#
# COMPACT_ATOMS: atom_id res chain seq x y z
N MET A 1 22.94 26.26 -13.03
CA MET A 1 23.64 26.41 -11.74
C MET A 1 23.16 25.41 -10.69
N LEU A 2 22.09 25.64 -9.90
CA LEU A 2 21.72 24.70 -8.81
C LEU A 2 21.37 23.27 -9.31
N ARG A 3 20.66 23.14 -10.44
CA ARG A 3 20.29 21.83 -11.02
C ARG A 3 21.51 21.02 -11.47
N GLU A 4 22.44 21.65 -12.17
CA GLU A 4 23.64 20.97 -12.71
C GLU A 4 24.54 20.50 -11.58
N GLU A 5 24.70 21.32 -10.54
CA GLU A 5 25.43 20.94 -9.32
C GLU A 5 24.79 19.73 -8.63
N LEU A 6 23.45 19.72 -8.50
CA LEU A 6 22.73 18.58 -7.92
C LEU A 6 22.87 17.31 -8.78
N LEU A 7 22.86 17.44 -10.10
CA LEU A 7 23.04 16.31 -11.01
C LEU A 7 24.44 15.71 -10.87
N GLN A 8 25.50 16.53 -10.79
CA GLN A 8 26.88 16.07 -10.54
C GLN A 8 27.01 15.36 -9.19
N LEU A 9 26.37 15.89 -8.14
CA LEU A 9 26.34 15.26 -6.80
C LEU A 9 25.58 13.92 -6.77
N ASN A 10 24.73 13.64 -7.76
CA ASN A 10 24.00 12.39 -7.90
C ASN A 10 24.71 11.42 -8.87
N GLU A 11 25.55 11.93 -9.77
CA GLU A 11 26.49 11.14 -10.57
C GLU A 11 27.59 10.53 -9.70
N ASP A 12 28.23 11.33 -8.84
CA ASP A 12 29.26 10.85 -7.93
C ASP A 12 29.01 11.29 -6.48
N ILE A 13 28.71 10.30 -5.65
CA ILE A 13 28.55 10.47 -4.20
C ILE A 13 29.82 10.99 -3.52
N GLY A 14 31.01 10.78 -4.11
CA GLY A 14 32.27 11.32 -3.62
C GLY A 14 32.28 12.84 -3.49
N LEU A 15 31.43 13.52 -4.27
CA LEU A 15 31.26 14.97 -4.26
C LEU A 15 30.34 15.47 -3.13
N ASP A 16 29.72 14.57 -2.36
CA ASP A 16 28.91 14.87 -1.17
C ASP A 16 29.62 14.39 0.12
N PRO A 17 30.50 15.22 0.71
CA PRO A 17 31.25 14.84 1.92
C PRO A 17 30.34 14.43 3.07
N SER A 18 29.16 15.03 3.16
CA SER A 18 28.26 14.79 4.27
C SER A 18 27.54 13.44 4.16
N LEU A 19 27.18 13.03 2.94
CA LEU A 19 26.66 11.68 2.71
C LEU A 19 27.77 10.63 2.82
N MET A 20 28.96 10.91 2.27
CA MET A 20 30.13 10.03 2.35
C MET A 20 30.50 9.69 3.80
N GLU A 21 30.48 10.69 4.68
CA GLU A 21 30.70 10.50 6.11
C GLU A 21 29.60 9.63 6.73
N ALA A 22 28.34 10.00 6.52
CA ALA A 22 27.20 9.33 7.14
C ALA A 22 27.10 7.85 6.72
N CYS A 23 27.53 7.51 5.50
CA CYS A 23 27.48 6.18 4.91
C CYS A 23 28.81 5.43 4.93
N ARG A 24 29.88 5.97 5.53
CA ARG A 24 31.24 5.39 5.50
C ARG A 24 31.27 3.89 5.77
N HIS A 25 30.70 3.47 6.91
CA HIS A 25 30.68 2.07 7.31
C HIS A 25 29.76 1.21 6.44
N ASP A 26 28.60 1.74 6.06
CA ASP A 26 27.63 1.00 5.27
C ASP A 26 28.17 0.72 3.85
N ARG A 27 28.94 1.66 3.29
CA ARG A 27 29.66 1.49 2.02
C ARG A 27 30.67 0.33 2.10
N GLU A 28 31.51 0.31 3.12
CA GLU A 28 32.51 -0.73 3.33
C GLU A 28 31.88 -2.11 3.56
N GLN A 29 30.72 -2.18 4.21
CA GLN A 29 30.08 -3.46 4.52
C GLN A 29 29.17 -3.99 3.42
N LEU A 30 28.48 -3.12 2.69
CA LEU A 30 27.40 -3.51 1.78
C LEU A 30 27.72 -3.22 0.31
N CYS A 31 28.65 -2.32 0.03
CA CYS A 31 28.95 -1.82 -1.31
C CYS A 31 30.46 -1.75 -1.62
N ALA A 32 31.30 -2.51 -0.92
CA ALA A 32 32.77 -2.45 -1.09
C ALA A 32 33.26 -2.81 -2.50
N HIS A 33 32.49 -3.61 -3.24
CA HIS A 33 32.82 -4.04 -4.61
C HIS A 33 32.26 -3.12 -5.70
N VAL A 34 31.64 -2.01 -5.32
CA VAL A 34 31.01 -1.07 -6.25
C VAL A 34 31.94 0.09 -6.49
N GLU A 35 32.36 0.25 -7.75
CA GLU A 35 33.18 1.39 -8.17
C GLU A 35 32.41 2.72 -7.97
N PRO A 36 33.07 3.79 -7.50
CA PRO A 36 32.48 5.12 -7.46
C PRO A 36 32.29 5.69 -8.87
N GLY A 37 31.35 6.64 -9.01
CA GLY A 37 30.96 7.22 -10.30
C GLY A 37 29.75 6.55 -10.96
N GLU A 38 29.21 7.20 -12.00
CA GLU A 38 28.02 6.78 -12.76
C GLU A 38 26.83 6.39 -11.87
N SER A 39 26.69 7.02 -10.70
CA SER A 39 25.71 6.75 -9.65
C SER A 39 25.72 5.32 -9.05
N HIS A 40 26.66 4.45 -9.42
CA HIS A 40 26.64 3.03 -9.03
C HIS A 40 26.65 2.83 -7.51
N LEU A 41 27.53 3.53 -6.81
CA LEU A 41 27.63 3.45 -5.35
C LEU A 41 26.36 4.01 -4.67
N LEU A 42 25.78 5.07 -5.23
CA LEU A 42 24.53 5.65 -4.73
C LEU A 42 23.35 4.67 -4.90
N GLU A 43 23.24 4.01 -6.05
CA GLU A 43 22.22 2.99 -6.30
C GLU A 43 22.39 1.73 -5.44
N CYS A 44 23.64 1.33 -5.14
CA CYS A 44 23.91 0.25 -4.19
C CYS A 44 23.40 0.57 -2.77
N LEU A 45 23.66 1.78 -2.29
CA LEU A 45 23.15 2.24 -1.00
C LEU A 45 21.61 2.27 -0.99
N LYS A 46 20.97 2.82 -2.05
CA LYS A 46 19.49 2.84 -2.17
C LYS A 46 18.89 1.44 -2.13
N SER A 47 19.52 0.47 -2.81
CA SER A 47 19.07 -0.92 -2.84
C SER A 47 19.17 -1.61 -1.47
N ASN A 48 20.07 -1.15 -0.60
CA ASN A 48 20.29 -1.67 0.74
C ASN A 48 19.68 -0.80 1.84
N ILE A 49 18.82 0.17 1.51
CA ILE A 49 18.42 1.25 2.42
C ILE A 49 17.95 0.76 3.80
N ILE A 50 17.28 -0.39 3.87
CA ILE A 50 16.72 -0.95 5.11
C ILE A 50 17.81 -1.53 6.03
N ARG A 51 18.96 -1.92 5.49
CA ARG A 51 20.13 -2.45 6.23
C ARG A 51 21.12 -1.37 6.65
N LEU A 52 21.00 -0.16 6.10
CA LEU A 52 21.90 0.95 6.40
C LEU A 52 21.71 1.46 7.83
N LYS A 53 22.75 2.08 8.39
CA LYS A 53 22.64 2.78 9.66
C LYS A 53 21.75 4.02 9.52
N ARG A 54 21.07 4.38 10.61
CA ARG A 54 20.14 5.53 10.66
C ARG A 54 20.73 6.84 10.13
N ALA A 55 22.03 7.09 10.34
CA ALA A 55 22.69 8.29 9.83
C ALA A 55 22.71 8.31 8.29
N CYS A 56 23.14 7.22 7.66
CA CYS A 56 23.15 7.06 6.21
C CYS A 56 21.73 7.07 5.63
N GLN A 57 20.79 6.32 6.24
CA GLN A 57 19.39 6.26 5.81
C GLN A 57 18.76 7.65 5.67
N ARG A 58 18.91 8.53 6.67
CA ARG A 58 18.32 9.88 6.64
C ARG A 58 18.87 10.73 5.50
N ARG A 59 20.18 10.68 5.27
CA ARG A 59 20.81 11.46 4.21
C ARG A 59 20.44 10.93 2.84
N LEU A 60 20.36 9.61 2.69
CA LEU A 60 19.93 8.96 1.47
C LEU A 60 18.45 9.23 1.17
N PHE A 61 17.58 9.19 2.17
CA PHE A 61 16.18 9.56 2.05
C PHE A 61 16.02 10.98 1.52
N ARG A 62 16.82 11.93 2.02
CA ARG A 62 16.81 13.31 1.50
C ARG A 62 17.24 13.38 0.03
N LYS A 63 18.25 12.60 -0.40
CA LYS A 63 18.63 12.53 -1.82
C LYS A 63 17.49 11.94 -2.66
N GLN A 64 16.92 10.81 -2.25
CA GLN A 64 15.79 10.20 -2.95
C GLN A 64 14.58 11.13 -3.05
N TYR A 65 14.30 11.89 -1.99
CA TYR A 65 13.24 12.90 -2.01
C TYR A 65 13.47 13.93 -3.12
N ILE A 66 14.69 14.44 -3.25
CA ILE A 66 15.02 15.43 -4.29
C ILE A 66 14.88 14.80 -5.69
N GLU A 67 15.44 13.61 -5.91
CA GLU A 67 15.38 12.90 -7.21
C GLU A 67 13.94 12.52 -7.64
N LEU A 68 13.10 12.12 -6.69
CA LEU A 68 11.73 11.68 -6.97
C LEU A 68 10.73 12.84 -7.05
N VAL A 69 11.04 13.99 -6.44
CA VAL A 69 10.30 15.24 -6.63
C VAL A 69 10.71 15.95 -7.91
N ASP A 70 11.98 15.86 -8.29
CA ASP A 70 12.54 16.44 -9.49
C ASP A 70 13.40 15.39 -10.22
N ASN A 71 12.81 14.73 -11.21
CA ASN A 71 13.50 13.69 -11.98
C ASN A 71 14.64 14.24 -12.85
N SER A 72 14.69 15.57 -13.03
CA SER A 72 15.69 16.24 -13.85
C SER A 72 17.09 16.27 -13.20
N VAL A 73 17.18 15.84 -11.92
CA VAL A 73 18.43 15.61 -11.17
C VAL A 73 18.68 14.14 -10.84
N ASP A 74 17.82 13.21 -11.27
CA ASP A 74 18.07 11.76 -11.11
C ASP A 74 19.01 11.28 -12.23
N TYR A 75 20.31 11.32 -11.96
CA TYR A 75 21.34 10.95 -12.93
C TYR A 75 21.12 9.55 -13.50
N SER A 76 20.84 8.55 -12.65
CA SER A 76 20.64 7.17 -13.11
C SER A 76 19.45 7.09 -14.06
N LEU A 77 18.35 7.78 -13.75
CA LEU A 77 17.15 7.78 -14.58
C LEU A 77 17.44 8.40 -15.95
N LEU A 78 18.03 9.59 -15.97
CA LEU A 78 18.32 10.29 -17.23
C LEU A 78 19.34 9.55 -18.10
N SER A 79 20.36 8.95 -17.49
CA SER A 79 21.41 8.22 -18.21
C SER A 79 20.92 6.85 -18.71
N MET A 80 20.35 6.01 -17.84
CA MET A 80 19.93 4.65 -18.19
C MET A 80 18.67 4.62 -19.08
N CYS A 81 17.81 5.64 -18.99
CA CYS A 81 16.60 5.74 -19.78
C CYS A 81 16.70 6.70 -20.97
N LYS A 82 17.88 7.26 -21.28
CA LYS A 82 18.04 8.28 -22.33
C LYS A 82 17.31 7.94 -23.65
N ILE A 83 17.53 6.74 -24.18
CA ILE A 83 16.91 6.28 -25.44
C ILE A 83 15.38 6.25 -25.33
N ALA A 84 14.85 5.78 -24.20
CA ALA A 84 13.42 5.73 -23.97
C ALA A 84 12.82 7.14 -23.80
N ILE A 85 13.52 8.04 -23.11
CA ILE A 85 13.11 9.45 -22.94
C ILE A 85 13.04 10.13 -24.30
N ASP A 86 14.09 10.01 -25.11
CA ASP A 86 14.19 10.62 -26.45
C ASP A 86 13.15 10.04 -27.42
N LYS A 87 12.64 8.83 -27.17
CA LYS A 87 11.64 8.18 -28.04
C LYS A 87 10.19 8.44 -27.60
N TYR A 88 9.91 8.30 -26.31
CA TYR A 88 8.54 8.29 -25.79
C TYR A 88 8.16 9.59 -25.09
N CYS A 89 9.12 10.28 -24.49
CA CYS A 89 8.88 11.37 -23.54
C CYS A 89 9.35 12.74 -24.05
N ILE A 90 9.47 12.93 -25.37
CA ILE A 90 9.97 14.16 -26.01
C ILE A 90 9.19 15.40 -25.56
N LEU A 91 7.88 15.25 -25.37
CA LEU A 91 6.98 16.34 -24.95
C LEU A 91 6.83 16.44 -23.43
N SER A 92 7.44 15.54 -22.66
CA SER A 92 7.34 15.53 -21.20
C SER A 92 8.39 16.45 -20.60
N ASP A 93 8.04 17.10 -19.49
CA ASP A 93 9.02 17.80 -18.67
C ASP A 93 9.96 16.78 -18.00
N LEU A 94 11.27 17.04 -18.05
CA LEU A 94 12.27 16.21 -17.37
C LEU A 94 12.04 16.16 -15.85
N HIS A 95 11.39 17.16 -15.27
CA HIS A 95 11.01 17.16 -13.85
C HIS A 95 10.08 15.98 -13.48
N ASP A 96 9.28 15.47 -14.44
CA ASP A 96 8.24 14.46 -14.23
C ASP A 96 8.38 13.23 -15.15
N VAL A 97 9.54 13.04 -15.77
CA VAL A 97 9.74 12.04 -16.83
C VAL A 97 9.52 10.59 -16.36
N LEU A 98 9.66 10.30 -15.06
CA LEU A 98 9.38 8.98 -14.50
C LEU A 98 7.95 8.53 -14.80
N TYR A 99 6.96 9.43 -14.76
CA TYR A 99 5.56 9.07 -15.01
C TYR A 99 5.31 8.72 -16.48
N CYS A 100 5.96 9.42 -17.41
CA CYS A 100 5.92 9.05 -18.83
C CYS A 100 6.55 7.66 -19.04
N LEU A 101 7.76 7.44 -18.51
CA LEU A 101 8.45 6.15 -18.64
C LEU A 101 7.65 5.00 -18.00
N ARG A 102 6.97 5.25 -16.89
CA ARG A 102 6.06 4.31 -16.24
C ARG A 102 4.94 3.87 -17.19
N ASP A 103 4.31 4.80 -17.90
CA ASP A 103 3.19 4.48 -18.79
C ASP A 103 3.64 3.62 -19.98
N HIS A 104 4.91 3.72 -20.37
CA HIS A 104 5.55 2.92 -21.42
C HIS A 104 6.37 1.72 -20.90
N ARG A 105 6.36 1.42 -19.59
CA ARG A 105 7.24 0.41 -18.98
C ARG A 105 7.11 -1.01 -19.54
N ASN A 106 5.93 -1.35 -20.07
CA ASN A 106 5.65 -2.65 -20.65
C ASN A 106 6.10 -2.78 -22.12
N ASP A 107 6.47 -1.67 -22.78
CA ASP A 107 7.00 -1.70 -24.13
C ASP A 107 8.40 -2.37 -24.14
N PRO A 108 8.63 -3.40 -24.97
CA PRO A 108 9.95 -4.01 -25.14
C PRO A 108 11.06 -3.00 -25.47
N ALA A 109 10.74 -1.96 -26.24
CA ALA A 109 11.70 -0.97 -26.70
C ALA A 109 12.10 0.06 -25.64
N ILE A 110 11.52 0.04 -24.43
CA ILE A 110 12.04 0.82 -23.29
C ILE A 110 13.42 0.32 -22.82
N GLY A 111 13.77 -0.95 -23.14
CA GLY A 111 15.01 -1.57 -22.72
C GLY A 111 14.97 -2.11 -21.27
N HIS A 112 15.65 -3.24 -21.05
CA HIS A 112 15.62 -3.95 -19.76
C HIS A 112 16.14 -3.11 -18.59
N ASN A 113 17.28 -2.41 -18.77
CA ASN A 113 17.91 -1.63 -17.71
C ASN A 113 17.05 -0.44 -17.29
N CYS A 114 16.52 0.32 -18.26
CA CYS A 114 15.60 1.41 -17.97
C CYS A 114 14.32 0.90 -17.30
N ARG A 115 13.72 -0.20 -17.81
CA ARG A 115 12.55 -0.82 -17.17
C ARG A 115 12.81 -1.17 -15.71
N SER A 116 13.93 -1.84 -15.44
CA SER A 116 14.32 -2.22 -14.07
C SER A 116 14.49 -0.98 -13.18
N LEU A 117 15.10 0.09 -13.70
CA LEU A 117 15.26 1.34 -12.97
C LEU A 117 13.92 2.03 -12.69
N VAL A 118 13.02 2.12 -13.68
CA VAL A 118 11.66 2.65 -13.52
C VAL A 118 10.93 1.89 -12.42
N LEU A 119 10.95 0.55 -12.44
CA LEU A 119 10.34 -0.27 -11.40
C LEU A 119 10.94 -0.01 -10.01
N LYS A 120 12.27 0.15 -9.92
CA LYS A 120 12.93 0.52 -8.65
C LYS A 120 12.46 1.88 -8.14
N ARG A 121 12.32 2.89 -9.00
CA ARG A 121 11.83 4.22 -8.60
C ARG A 121 10.36 4.16 -8.14
N LEU A 122 9.50 3.45 -8.86
CA LEU A 122 8.10 3.24 -8.45
C LEU A 122 8.01 2.50 -7.10
N ALA A 123 8.85 1.47 -6.89
CA ALA A 123 8.92 0.78 -5.60
C ALA A 123 9.40 1.71 -4.47
N GLN A 124 10.33 2.63 -4.74
CA GLN A 124 10.76 3.67 -3.78
C GLN A 124 9.62 4.64 -3.45
N GLN A 125 8.81 5.06 -4.43
CA GLN A 125 7.62 5.87 -4.19
C GLN A 125 6.63 5.17 -3.24
N ASN A 126 6.55 3.84 -3.30
CA ASN A 126 5.70 3.05 -2.41
C ASN A 126 6.27 2.82 -1.00
N GLN A 127 7.55 3.15 -0.76
CA GLN A 127 8.16 3.06 0.58
C GLN A 127 7.80 4.23 1.47
N ASP A 128 7.45 5.39 0.92
CA ASP A 128 7.12 6.56 1.72
C ASP A 128 6.29 7.56 0.91
N TYR A 129 5.18 8.03 1.47
CA TYR A 129 4.30 8.98 0.80
C TYR A 129 5.01 10.27 0.36
N ARG A 130 6.11 10.64 1.04
CA ARG A 130 6.89 11.84 0.70
C ARG A 130 7.72 11.68 -0.56
N LEU A 131 8.01 10.44 -0.94
CA LEU A 131 8.74 10.08 -2.15
C LEU A 131 7.81 9.99 -3.38
N ASN A 132 6.49 10.11 -3.18
CA ASN A 132 5.50 10.14 -4.25
C ASN A 132 4.82 11.53 -4.32
N PRO A 133 5.29 12.46 -5.18
CA PRO A 133 4.73 13.81 -5.28
C PRO A 133 3.24 13.86 -5.61
N ARG A 134 2.75 13.00 -6.53
CA ARG A 134 1.34 12.96 -6.93
C ARG A 134 0.46 12.51 -5.77
N LEU A 135 0.83 11.43 -5.07
CA LEU A 135 0.13 10.97 -3.88
C LEU A 135 0.15 12.03 -2.76
N LYS A 136 1.32 12.61 -2.47
CA LYS A 136 1.47 13.63 -1.42
C LYS A 136 0.57 14.84 -1.65
N SER A 137 0.42 15.25 -2.91
CA SER A 137 -0.44 16.35 -3.32
C SER A 137 -1.92 15.95 -3.30
N GLY A 138 -2.26 14.84 -3.98
CA GLY A 138 -3.63 14.36 -4.15
C GLY A 138 -4.31 13.91 -2.85
N CYS A 139 -3.54 13.44 -1.88
CA CYS A 139 -4.01 12.97 -0.57
C CYS A 139 -3.64 13.89 0.59
N LYS A 140 -3.25 15.15 0.34
CA LYS A 140 -2.74 16.07 1.38
C LYS A 140 -3.66 16.18 2.59
N MET A 141 -4.97 16.29 2.35
CA MET A 141 -5.98 16.44 3.40
C MET A 141 -6.15 15.15 4.21
N GLU A 142 -6.22 14.01 3.52
CA GLU A 142 -6.44 12.68 4.11
C GLU A 142 -5.24 12.22 4.92
N ILE A 143 -4.02 12.52 4.46
CA ILE A 143 -2.79 12.28 5.22
C ILE A 143 -2.85 13.01 6.57
N HIS A 144 -3.25 14.29 6.57
CA HIS A 144 -3.38 15.06 7.80
C HIS A 144 -4.52 14.54 8.69
N ARG A 145 -5.67 14.23 8.09
CA ARG A 145 -6.90 13.84 8.80
C ARG A 145 -6.82 12.45 9.43
N TYR A 146 -6.33 11.46 8.67
CA TYR A 146 -6.41 10.05 9.06
C TYR A 146 -5.04 9.48 9.49
N CYS A 147 -3.95 9.92 8.85
CA CYS A 147 -2.64 9.28 9.01
C CYS A 147 -1.63 10.09 9.84
N SER A 148 -2.02 11.24 10.39
CA SER A 148 -1.14 12.13 11.17
C SER A 148 -0.56 11.48 12.43
N SER A 149 -1.27 10.52 13.03
CA SER A 149 -0.79 9.77 14.19
C SER A 149 0.46 8.95 13.89
N ILE A 150 0.61 8.46 12.66
CA ILE A 150 1.79 7.72 12.18
C ILE A 150 2.96 8.68 12.07
N ILE A 151 2.74 9.85 11.45
CA ILE A 151 3.76 10.89 11.24
C ILE A 151 4.28 11.43 12.58
N ARG A 152 3.38 11.68 13.55
CA ARG A 152 3.77 12.21 14.87
C ARG A 152 4.63 11.24 15.69
N LYS A 153 4.53 9.93 15.43
CA LYS A 153 5.33 8.90 16.11
C LYS A 153 6.73 8.74 15.50
N SER A 154 6.96 9.23 14.29
CA SER A 154 8.23 9.13 13.56
C SER A 154 9.04 10.43 13.61
N LYS A 155 10.37 10.33 13.49
CA LYS A 155 11.21 11.52 13.24
C LYS A 155 11.06 11.97 11.78
N SER A 156 11.23 13.27 11.51
CA SER A 156 10.98 13.89 10.20
C SER A 156 11.77 13.27 9.04
N ASP A 157 12.88 12.58 9.29
CA ASP A 157 13.77 12.05 8.25
C ASP A 157 13.85 10.51 8.28
N GLU A 158 13.03 9.87 9.11
CA GLU A 158 12.95 8.41 9.20
C GLU A 158 12.00 7.89 8.13
N LEU A 159 12.37 6.78 7.47
CA LEU A 159 11.50 6.09 6.53
C LEU A 159 10.25 5.59 7.24
N LEU A 160 9.10 5.76 6.60
CA LEU A 160 7.82 5.32 7.16
C LEU A 160 7.42 3.91 6.71
N ASP A 161 8.23 3.24 5.90
CA ASP A 161 8.01 1.86 5.42
C ASP A 161 6.59 1.64 4.88
N GLY A 162 6.08 2.58 4.09
CA GLY A 162 4.76 2.51 3.47
C GLY A 162 3.59 2.72 4.43
N LYS A 163 3.80 2.95 5.73
CA LYS A 163 2.72 3.02 6.74
C LYS A 163 1.64 4.06 6.43
N VAL A 164 2.02 5.21 5.87
CA VAL A 164 1.05 6.24 5.48
C VAL A 164 0.23 5.79 4.26
N ILE A 165 0.86 5.13 3.29
CA ILE A 165 0.18 4.56 2.12
C ILE A 165 -0.78 3.46 2.56
N ALA A 166 -0.35 2.56 3.46
CA ALA A 166 -1.20 1.53 4.04
C ALA A 166 -2.42 2.13 4.78
N CYS A 167 -2.23 3.20 5.55
CA CYS A 167 -3.32 3.95 6.17
C CYS A 167 -4.31 4.51 5.13
N LEU A 168 -3.82 5.12 4.04
CA LEU A 168 -4.67 5.64 2.97
C LEU A 168 -5.43 4.52 2.24
N LYS A 169 -4.79 3.36 2.00
CA LYS A 169 -5.45 2.19 1.43
C LYS A 169 -6.57 1.66 2.34
N GLN A 170 -6.38 1.65 3.66
CA GLN A 170 -7.47 1.33 4.60
C GLN A 170 -8.63 2.34 4.48
N GLN A 171 -8.33 3.63 4.40
CA GLN A 171 -9.36 4.67 4.23
C GLN A 171 -10.11 4.56 2.89
N TYR A 172 -9.44 4.07 1.83
CA TYR A 172 -10.05 3.76 0.54
C TYR A 172 -11.12 2.68 0.68
N LEU A 173 -10.85 1.60 1.43
CA LEU A 173 -11.81 0.52 1.67
C LEU A 173 -13.05 0.99 2.44
N HIS A 174 -12.92 2.04 3.26
CA HIS A 174 -14.04 2.66 3.97
C HIS A 174 -14.77 3.75 3.17
N ASN A 175 -14.37 4.03 1.91
CA ASN A 175 -14.96 5.09 1.08
C ASN A 175 -14.89 6.50 1.70
N THR A 176 -13.77 6.83 2.36
CA THR A 176 -13.61 8.10 3.10
C THR A 176 -12.64 9.09 2.46
N LEU A 177 -12.07 8.74 1.30
CA LEU A 177 -11.11 9.56 0.55
C LEU A 177 -11.81 10.53 -0.40
N SER A 178 -11.18 11.68 -0.66
CA SER A 178 -11.58 12.56 -1.78
C SER A 178 -11.29 11.91 -3.13
N GLN A 179 -11.99 12.34 -4.18
CA GLN A 179 -11.79 11.82 -5.55
C GLN A 179 -10.33 11.93 -6.02
N THR A 180 -9.62 13.03 -5.69
CA THR A 180 -8.21 13.19 -6.04
C THR A 180 -7.33 12.16 -5.34
N CYS A 181 -7.59 11.86 -4.07
CA CYS A 181 -6.84 10.86 -3.34
C CYS A 181 -7.22 9.43 -3.75
N GLU A 182 -8.50 9.17 -4.03
CA GLU A 182 -8.98 7.90 -4.57
C GLU A 182 -8.23 7.52 -5.85
N ILE A 183 -8.06 8.47 -6.80
CA ILE A 183 -7.32 8.26 -8.05
C ILE A 183 -5.87 7.86 -7.80
N GLU A 184 -5.17 8.53 -6.88
CA GLU A 184 -3.77 8.19 -6.60
C GLU A 184 -3.63 6.83 -5.91
N ILE A 185 -4.54 6.50 -4.97
CA ILE A 185 -4.51 5.21 -4.27
C ILE A 185 -4.88 4.05 -5.19
N ILE A 186 -5.89 4.20 -6.04
CA ILE A 186 -6.26 3.13 -6.97
C ILE A 186 -5.16 2.89 -8.01
N ASN A 187 -4.47 3.93 -8.47
CA ASN A 187 -3.29 3.78 -9.33
C ASN A 187 -2.19 2.95 -8.65
N ILE A 188 -1.89 3.24 -7.38
CA ILE A 188 -0.91 2.46 -6.60
C ILE A 188 -1.36 0.99 -6.46
N ILE A 189 -2.63 0.74 -6.14
CA ILE A 189 -3.17 -0.62 -6.00
C ILE A 189 -3.04 -1.41 -7.32
N ARG A 190 -3.40 -0.79 -8.44
CA ARG A 190 -3.30 -1.39 -9.79
C ARG A 190 -1.85 -1.61 -10.22
N GLU A 191 -0.95 -0.65 -9.94
CA GLU A 191 0.46 -0.80 -10.24
C GLU A 191 1.07 -1.98 -9.47
N VAL A 192 0.79 -2.05 -8.17
CA VAL A 192 1.21 -3.17 -7.32
C VAL A 192 0.63 -4.49 -7.81
N SER A 193 -0.63 -4.56 -8.25
CA SER A 193 -1.22 -5.83 -8.72
C SER A 193 -0.63 -6.34 -10.04
N MET A 194 0.00 -5.47 -10.83
CA MET A 194 0.70 -5.85 -12.06
C MET A 194 2.14 -6.30 -11.82
N ASN A 195 2.83 -5.81 -10.78
CA ASN A 195 4.22 -6.19 -10.50
C ASN A 195 4.51 -6.24 -9.00
N ILE A 196 4.83 -7.45 -8.52
CA ILE A 196 5.05 -7.73 -7.10
C ILE A 196 6.24 -6.97 -6.51
N GLU A 197 7.21 -6.55 -7.32
CA GLU A 197 8.37 -5.76 -6.88
C GLU A 197 7.98 -4.36 -6.41
N LEU A 198 6.79 -3.86 -6.81
CA LEU A 198 6.25 -2.59 -6.36
C LEU A 198 5.65 -2.67 -4.95
N ASP A 199 5.57 -3.86 -4.36
CA ASP A 199 5.33 -4.09 -2.93
C ASP A 199 6.55 -4.76 -2.27
N PRO A 200 7.54 -3.97 -1.80
CA PRO A 200 8.76 -4.50 -1.21
C PRO A 200 8.55 -5.28 0.08
N ILE A 201 7.41 -5.08 0.78
CA ILE A 201 7.09 -5.81 2.01
C ILE A 201 6.58 -7.20 1.62
N LEU A 202 5.62 -7.29 0.71
CA LEU A 202 5.13 -8.56 0.18
C LEU A 202 6.25 -9.37 -0.45
N TYR A 203 7.04 -8.77 -1.35
CA TYR A 203 8.11 -9.47 -2.07
C TYR A 203 9.14 -10.11 -1.13
N ARG A 204 9.60 -9.38 -0.10
CA ARG A 204 10.58 -9.90 0.86
C ARG A 204 9.96 -10.90 1.83
N THR A 205 8.75 -10.63 2.30
CA THR A 205 8.05 -11.52 3.24
C THR A 205 7.71 -12.85 2.58
N CYS A 206 7.33 -12.84 1.30
CA CYS A 206 7.00 -14.03 0.53
C CYS A 206 8.16 -14.57 -0.32
N GLN A 207 9.39 -14.10 -0.11
CA GLN A 207 10.53 -14.42 -0.97
C GLN A 207 10.75 -15.95 -1.11
N ARG A 208 10.57 -16.70 -0.03
CA ARG A 208 10.75 -18.16 -0.02
C ARG A 208 9.68 -18.86 -0.86
N GLU A 209 8.43 -18.47 -0.71
CA GLU A 209 7.29 -18.97 -1.47
C GLU A 209 7.44 -18.63 -2.95
N ILE A 210 7.82 -17.38 -3.28
CA ILE A 210 8.06 -16.93 -4.65
C ILE A 210 9.13 -17.80 -5.31
N HIS A 211 10.32 -17.90 -4.72
CA HIS A 211 11.43 -18.66 -5.33
C HIS A 211 11.17 -20.16 -5.42
N ARG A 212 10.56 -20.77 -4.41
CA ARG A 212 10.37 -22.24 -4.40
C ARG A 212 9.15 -22.71 -5.19
N LYS A 213 8.14 -21.86 -5.31
CA LYS A 213 6.79 -22.31 -5.70
C LYS A 213 6.15 -21.50 -6.82
N CYS A 214 6.71 -20.33 -7.17
CA CYS A 214 6.20 -19.44 -8.22
C CYS A 214 7.27 -18.94 -9.20
N ALA A 215 8.53 -19.41 -9.12
CA ALA A 215 9.63 -18.91 -9.95
C ALA A 215 9.39 -19.07 -11.47
N ASP A 216 8.74 -20.17 -11.87
CA ASP A 216 8.47 -20.46 -13.29
C ASP A 216 7.14 -19.87 -13.80
N GLN A 217 6.45 -19.09 -12.97
CA GLN A 217 5.15 -18.51 -13.31
C GLN A 217 5.33 -17.12 -13.90
N SER A 218 4.63 -16.85 -15.01
CA SER A 218 4.62 -15.52 -15.64
C SER A 218 3.95 -14.47 -14.76
N ASP A 219 2.93 -14.89 -13.98
CA ASP A 219 2.23 -14.04 -13.03
C ASP A 219 2.41 -14.58 -11.61
N ILE A 220 3.29 -13.91 -10.87
CA ILE A 220 3.59 -14.26 -9.48
C ILE A 220 2.38 -13.97 -8.58
N HIS A 221 1.58 -12.93 -8.84
CA HIS A 221 0.39 -12.63 -8.04
C HIS A 221 -0.66 -13.73 -8.20
N GLU A 222 -0.95 -14.15 -9.43
CA GLU A 222 -1.89 -15.24 -9.67
C GLU A 222 -1.41 -16.54 -9.03
N CYS A 223 -0.10 -16.85 -9.10
CA CYS A 223 0.47 -17.99 -8.40
C CYS A 223 0.26 -17.93 -6.88
N LEU A 224 0.57 -16.79 -6.25
CA LEU A 224 0.40 -16.60 -4.81
C LEU A 224 -1.07 -16.68 -4.39
N LYS A 225 -1.99 -16.06 -5.15
CA LYS A 225 -3.45 -16.12 -4.92
C LYS A 225 -3.95 -17.57 -4.94
N ASN A 226 -3.56 -18.35 -5.96
CA ASN A 226 -3.97 -19.75 -6.09
C ASN A 226 -3.44 -20.63 -4.95
N ARG A 227 -2.17 -20.43 -4.55
CA ARG A 227 -1.58 -21.16 -3.42
C ARG A 227 -2.17 -20.76 -2.08
N PHE A 228 -2.49 -19.48 -1.91
CA PHE A 228 -3.19 -18.98 -0.74
C PHE A 228 -4.56 -19.66 -0.62
N LEU A 229 -5.38 -19.66 -1.68
CA LEU A 229 -6.68 -20.33 -1.70
C LEU A 229 -6.57 -21.83 -1.45
N ALA A 230 -5.56 -22.50 -2.03
CA ALA A 230 -5.27 -23.91 -1.81
C ALA A 230 -4.68 -24.22 -0.42
N LYS A 231 -4.51 -23.22 0.46
CA LYS A 231 -3.92 -23.35 1.80
C LYS A 231 -2.48 -23.91 1.79
N GLN A 232 -1.71 -23.56 0.76
CA GLN A 232 -0.33 -24.03 0.54
C GLN A 232 0.74 -22.99 0.92
N ILE A 233 0.37 -21.93 1.64
CA ILE A 233 1.30 -20.91 2.15
C ILE A 233 1.64 -21.25 3.60
N GLU A 234 2.88 -21.69 3.84
CA GLU A 234 3.35 -22.10 5.16
C GLU A 234 3.70 -20.91 6.06
N GLN A 235 4.33 -19.87 5.50
CA GLN A 235 4.74 -18.71 6.29
C GLN A 235 3.54 -17.85 6.65
N VAL A 236 3.24 -17.76 7.94
CA VAL A 236 2.14 -16.93 8.47
C VAL A 236 2.28 -15.47 8.05
N ALA A 237 3.50 -14.92 8.09
CA ALA A 237 3.76 -13.55 7.65
C ALA A 237 3.44 -13.35 6.16
N CYS A 238 3.88 -14.26 5.29
CA CYS A 238 3.57 -14.20 3.86
C CYS A 238 2.06 -14.37 3.61
N LYS A 239 1.42 -15.30 4.33
CA LYS A 239 -0.02 -15.51 4.29
C LYS A 239 -0.79 -14.23 4.63
N HIS A 240 -0.37 -13.51 5.66
CA HIS A 240 -0.98 -12.24 6.06
C HIS A 240 -0.79 -11.15 5.00
N GLU A 241 0.40 -11.03 4.39
CA GLU A 241 0.65 -10.06 3.32
C GLU A 241 -0.13 -10.37 2.04
N ILE A 242 -0.30 -11.65 1.70
CA ILE A 242 -1.16 -12.05 0.57
C ILE A 242 -2.62 -11.71 0.87
N ALA A 243 -3.10 -11.98 2.09
CA ALA A 243 -4.46 -11.62 2.50
C ALA A 243 -4.70 -10.10 2.44
N ARG A 244 -3.73 -9.29 2.91
CA ARG A 244 -3.75 -7.83 2.77
C ARG A 244 -3.87 -7.41 1.30
N LEU A 245 -3.02 -7.96 0.42
CA LEU A 245 -3.04 -7.66 -1.02
C LEU A 245 -4.42 -7.97 -1.62
N ILE A 246 -4.98 -9.16 -1.32
CA ILE A 246 -6.29 -9.58 -1.81
C ILE A 246 -7.38 -8.61 -1.36
N LYS A 247 -7.34 -8.17 -0.10
CA LYS A 247 -8.31 -7.19 0.43
C LYS A 247 -8.19 -5.82 -0.19
N GLU A 248 -6.98 -5.36 -0.47
CA GLU A 248 -6.77 -4.12 -1.20
C GLU A 248 -7.30 -4.23 -2.65
N SER A 249 -7.15 -5.39 -3.29
CA SER A 249 -7.67 -5.63 -4.65
C SER A 249 -9.19 -5.79 -4.75
N GLU A 250 -9.89 -6.11 -3.65
CA GLU A 250 -11.36 -6.22 -3.62
C GLU A 250 -12.07 -4.88 -3.90
N ALA A 251 -11.33 -3.77 -3.73
CA ALA A 251 -11.85 -2.42 -3.81
C ALA A 251 -12.18 -1.94 -5.23
N ASP A 252 -11.74 -2.63 -6.28
CA ASP A 252 -12.08 -2.33 -7.68
C ASP A 252 -11.74 -3.54 -8.56
N ILE A 253 -12.62 -3.90 -9.49
CA ILE A 253 -12.36 -5.01 -10.41
C ILE A 253 -11.10 -4.77 -11.25
N GLU A 254 -10.80 -3.52 -11.61
CA GLU A 254 -9.59 -3.16 -12.36
C GLU A 254 -8.30 -3.39 -11.56
N SER A 255 -8.39 -3.57 -10.24
CA SER A 255 -7.25 -3.96 -9.40
C SER A 255 -6.85 -5.42 -9.60
N ASP A 256 -7.68 -6.25 -10.24
CA ASP A 256 -7.36 -7.62 -10.66
C ASP A 256 -7.37 -7.70 -12.19
N PRO A 257 -6.21 -7.46 -12.86
CA PRO A 257 -6.16 -7.37 -14.33
C PRO A 257 -6.68 -8.63 -15.04
N ASN A 258 -6.43 -9.82 -14.47
CA ASN A 258 -6.88 -11.10 -15.01
C ASN A 258 -8.41 -11.23 -14.93
N LEU A 259 -9.00 -10.96 -13.76
CA LEU A 259 -10.45 -10.95 -13.59
C LEU A 259 -11.10 -9.90 -14.51
N PHE A 260 -10.56 -8.68 -14.53
CA PHE A 260 -11.09 -7.60 -15.37
C PHE A 260 -11.07 -7.98 -16.84
N GLN A 261 -9.96 -8.53 -17.35
CA GLN A 261 -9.83 -8.92 -18.75
C GLN A 261 -10.83 -10.01 -19.13
N ILE A 262 -10.97 -11.05 -18.30
CA ILE A 262 -11.88 -12.18 -18.57
C ILE A 262 -13.34 -11.73 -18.48
N CYS A 263 -13.69 -10.89 -17.52
CA CYS A 263 -15.05 -10.42 -17.30
C CYS A 263 -15.43 -9.16 -18.09
N LEU A 264 -14.54 -8.60 -18.92
CA LEU A 264 -14.76 -7.30 -19.56
C LEU A 264 -16.03 -7.25 -20.43
N ALA A 265 -16.32 -8.33 -21.16
CA ALA A 265 -17.51 -8.41 -22.00
C ALA A 265 -18.78 -8.41 -21.13
N ASP A 266 -18.84 -9.27 -20.12
CA ASP A 266 -19.96 -9.34 -19.18
C ASP A 266 -20.15 -8.03 -18.41
N LEU A 267 -19.06 -7.39 -17.99
CA LEU A 267 -19.10 -6.10 -17.31
C LEU A 267 -19.75 -5.03 -18.20
N LYS A 268 -19.38 -4.97 -19.48
CA LYS A 268 -19.98 -4.06 -20.46
C LYS A 268 -21.45 -4.39 -20.73
N THR A 269 -21.82 -5.66 -20.72
CA THR A 269 -23.19 -6.08 -21.04
C THR A 269 -24.14 -5.88 -19.87
N PHE A 270 -23.70 -6.11 -18.63
CA PHE A 270 -24.58 -6.14 -17.47
C PHE A 270 -24.36 -5.02 -16.45
N CYS A 271 -23.19 -4.39 -16.45
CA CYS A 271 -22.79 -3.41 -15.42
C CYS A 271 -22.26 -2.10 -16.01
N SER A 272 -22.61 -1.75 -17.26
CA SER A 272 -22.12 -0.54 -17.95
C SER A 272 -22.48 0.75 -17.23
N ASP A 273 -23.64 0.78 -16.57
CA ASP A 273 -24.17 1.97 -15.90
C ASP A 273 -23.69 2.09 -14.44
N VAL A 274 -22.89 1.11 -13.98
CA VAL A 274 -22.32 1.09 -12.63
C VAL A 274 -20.99 1.85 -12.65
N ILE A 275 -20.90 2.86 -11.78
CA ILE A 275 -19.69 3.67 -11.60
C ILE A 275 -18.52 2.76 -11.17
N ALA A 276 -17.37 2.92 -11.82
CA ALA A 276 -16.14 2.19 -11.48
C ALA A 276 -15.58 2.57 -10.10
N GLY A 277 -14.76 1.68 -9.52
CA GLY A 277 -14.19 1.84 -8.19
C GLY A 277 -15.14 1.44 -7.04
N ARG A 278 -14.60 1.39 -5.83
CA ARG A 278 -15.31 1.02 -4.57
C ARG A 278 -16.01 -0.34 -4.62
N GLY A 279 -15.53 -1.24 -5.47
CA GLY A 279 -16.07 -2.58 -5.64
C GLY A 279 -17.45 -2.62 -6.28
N HIS A 280 -18.01 -1.50 -6.77
CA HIS A 280 -19.39 -1.46 -7.28
C HIS A 280 -19.60 -2.39 -8.47
N GLN A 281 -18.68 -2.33 -9.44
CA GLN A 281 -18.70 -3.20 -10.62
C GLN A 281 -18.45 -4.67 -10.28
N LEU A 282 -17.53 -4.94 -9.35
CA LEU A 282 -17.27 -6.29 -8.84
C LEU A 282 -18.51 -6.87 -8.14
N ASN A 283 -19.17 -6.06 -7.30
CA ASN A 283 -20.39 -6.43 -6.59
C ASN A 283 -21.58 -6.64 -7.55
N CYS A 284 -21.69 -5.83 -8.61
CA CYS A 284 -22.69 -6.02 -9.67
C CYS A 284 -22.55 -7.43 -10.30
N LEU A 285 -21.35 -7.81 -10.72
CA LEU A 285 -21.09 -9.15 -11.26
C LEU A 285 -21.34 -10.26 -10.21
N ALA A 286 -20.93 -10.05 -8.96
CA ALA A 286 -21.16 -11.01 -7.88
C ALA A 286 -22.65 -11.24 -7.58
N ILE A 287 -23.49 -10.20 -7.68
CA ILE A 287 -24.95 -10.31 -7.54
C ILE A 287 -25.54 -11.15 -8.70
N ILE A 288 -25.08 -10.93 -9.93
CA ILE A 288 -25.54 -11.68 -11.10
C ILE A 288 -25.15 -13.16 -10.96
N HIS A 289 -23.90 -13.44 -10.60
CA HIS A 289 -23.39 -14.78 -10.36
C HIS A 289 -24.28 -15.54 -9.34
N ARG A 290 -24.60 -14.92 -8.21
CA ARG A 290 -25.41 -15.53 -7.14
C ARG A 290 -26.89 -15.74 -7.51
N ASN A 291 -27.50 -14.77 -8.19
CA ASN A 291 -28.95 -14.75 -8.41
C ASN A 291 -29.39 -15.29 -9.77
N SER A 292 -28.48 -15.36 -10.74
CA SER A 292 -28.78 -15.78 -12.11
C SER A 292 -27.58 -16.54 -12.69
N PRO A 293 -27.26 -17.72 -12.12
CA PRO A 293 -26.19 -18.56 -12.63
C PRO A 293 -26.43 -18.82 -14.13
N HIS A 294 -25.35 -18.79 -14.93
CA HIS A 294 -25.33 -18.88 -16.41
C HIS A 294 -25.61 -17.60 -17.22
N ARG A 295 -25.83 -16.43 -16.60
CA ARG A 295 -25.88 -15.17 -17.36
C ARG A 295 -24.52 -14.64 -17.76
N LEU A 296 -23.50 -14.88 -16.93
CA LEU A 296 -22.12 -14.53 -17.22
C LEU A 296 -21.50 -15.56 -18.17
N SER A 297 -20.47 -15.16 -18.90
CA SER A 297 -19.64 -16.10 -19.66
C SER A 297 -19.07 -17.19 -18.72
N PRO A 298 -18.93 -18.45 -19.16
CA PRO A 298 -18.44 -19.54 -18.32
C PRO A 298 -17.07 -19.25 -17.68
N GLU A 299 -16.18 -18.58 -18.42
CA GLU A 299 -14.84 -18.19 -17.97
C GLU A 299 -14.91 -17.13 -16.87
N CYS A 300 -15.73 -16.08 -17.06
CA CYS A 300 -15.93 -15.05 -16.03
C CYS A 300 -16.60 -15.63 -14.79
N ASP A 301 -17.66 -16.42 -14.96
CA ASP A 301 -18.41 -17.03 -13.87
C ASP A 301 -17.51 -17.90 -12.98
N THR A 302 -16.69 -18.75 -13.61
CA THR A 302 -15.75 -19.63 -12.91
C THR A 302 -14.65 -18.86 -12.19
N LEU A 303 -14.07 -17.83 -12.83
CA LEU A 303 -13.01 -17.04 -12.20
C LEU A 303 -13.56 -16.15 -11.08
N LEU A 304 -14.74 -15.54 -11.27
CA LEU A 304 -15.39 -14.72 -10.28
C LEU A 304 -15.71 -15.53 -9.01
N GLU A 305 -16.22 -16.75 -9.15
CA GLU A 305 -16.45 -17.65 -8.01
C GLU A 305 -15.16 -17.92 -7.23
N LYS A 306 -14.04 -18.22 -7.93
CA LYS A 306 -12.73 -18.37 -7.28
C LYS A 306 -12.30 -17.10 -6.55
N ARG A 307 -12.59 -15.92 -7.09
CA ARG A 307 -12.27 -14.64 -6.47
C ARG A 307 -13.13 -14.35 -5.25
N ILE A 308 -14.42 -14.66 -5.28
CA ILE A 308 -15.31 -14.55 -4.12
C ILE A 308 -14.77 -15.40 -2.95
N GLN A 309 -14.42 -16.66 -3.21
CA GLN A 309 -13.81 -17.54 -2.20
C GLN A 309 -12.48 -16.98 -1.67
N LEU A 310 -11.67 -16.40 -2.56
CA LEU A 310 -10.41 -15.77 -2.19
C LEU A 310 -10.61 -14.56 -1.26
N PHE A 311 -11.58 -13.68 -1.55
CA PHE A 311 -11.91 -12.51 -0.73
C PHE A 311 -12.45 -12.91 0.65
N GLU A 312 -13.29 -13.94 0.71
CA GLU A 312 -13.81 -14.48 1.97
C GLU A 312 -12.68 -15.01 2.86
N TYR A 313 -11.80 -15.85 2.29
CA TYR A 313 -10.68 -16.40 3.04
C TYR A 313 -9.67 -15.33 3.46
N ALA A 314 -9.36 -14.37 2.59
CA ALA A 314 -8.51 -13.24 2.95
C ALA A 314 -9.11 -12.40 4.09
N GLY A 315 -10.43 -12.28 4.17
CA GLY A 315 -11.10 -11.55 5.25
C GLY A 315 -10.99 -12.21 6.61
N GLN A 316 -10.78 -13.53 6.64
CA GLN A 316 -10.53 -14.27 7.89
C GLN A 316 -9.08 -14.08 8.37
N GLU A 317 -8.12 -14.00 7.45
CA GLU A 317 -6.68 -13.88 7.75
C GLU A 317 -6.21 -12.43 7.95
N TYR A 318 -6.89 -11.48 7.29
CA TYR A 318 -6.66 -10.05 7.39
C TYR A 318 -8.00 -9.35 7.67
N PRO A 319 -8.48 -9.42 8.93
CA PRO A 319 -9.78 -8.88 9.26
C PRO A 319 -9.65 -7.36 9.39
N ILE A 320 -10.37 -6.63 8.55
CA ILE A 320 -10.45 -5.16 8.61
C ILE A 320 -11.56 -4.82 9.60
N ALA A 321 -11.28 -3.94 10.55
CA ALA A 321 -12.27 -3.51 11.53
C ALA A 321 -13.18 -2.45 10.90
N ASP A 322 -14.16 -2.87 10.10
CA ASP A 322 -15.11 -1.97 9.44
C ASP A 322 -16.33 -1.68 10.32
N SER A 323 -16.60 -2.50 11.34
CA SER A 323 -17.77 -2.35 12.23
C SER A 323 -17.56 -2.86 13.66
N VAL A 324 -18.35 -2.35 14.60
CA VAL A 324 -18.38 -2.80 16.01
C VAL A 324 -18.70 -4.30 16.12
N VAL A 325 -19.48 -4.84 15.18
CA VAL A 325 -19.83 -6.27 15.10
C VAL A 325 -18.60 -7.12 14.76
N GLN A 326 -17.77 -6.66 13.81
CA GLN A 326 -16.52 -7.35 13.50
C GLN A 326 -15.50 -7.26 14.62
N VAL A 327 -15.42 -6.12 15.32
CA VAL A 327 -14.61 -5.98 16.54
C VAL A 327 -15.08 -6.98 17.60
N PHE A 328 -16.38 -7.17 17.75
CA PHE A 328 -16.93 -8.18 18.67
C PHE A 328 -16.54 -9.60 18.25
N HIS A 329 -16.60 -9.95 16.97
CA HIS A 329 -16.16 -11.27 16.48
C HIS A 329 -14.65 -11.49 16.66
N MET A 330 -13.82 -10.47 16.42
CA MET A 330 -12.37 -10.53 16.69
C MET A 330 -12.08 -10.72 18.19
N VAL A 331 -12.80 -10.00 19.05
CA VAL A 331 -12.68 -10.12 20.51
C VAL A 331 -13.14 -11.50 20.98
N ALA A 332 -14.23 -12.04 20.42
CA ALA A 332 -14.73 -13.37 20.74
C ALA A 332 -13.78 -14.49 20.29
N ALA A 333 -13.09 -14.31 19.16
CA ALA A 333 -12.08 -15.25 18.65
C ALA A 333 -10.72 -15.15 19.37
N SER A 334 -10.49 -14.12 20.18
CA SER A 334 -9.23 -13.90 20.89
C SER A 334 -9.02 -14.92 22.02
N PRO A 335 -7.78 -15.41 22.26
CA PRO A 335 -7.50 -16.32 23.37
C PRO A 335 -7.78 -15.69 24.76
N ILE A 336 -7.92 -14.36 24.83
CA ILE A 336 -8.23 -13.63 26.07
C ILE A 336 -9.71 -13.23 26.19
N HIS A 337 -10.60 -13.71 25.32
CA HIS A 337 -12.01 -13.31 25.31
C HIS A 337 -12.68 -13.48 26.69
N ASN A 338 -12.42 -14.60 27.39
CA ASN A 338 -12.93 -14.86 28.73
C ASN A 338 -12.48 -13.81 29.77
N TYR A 339 -11.24 -13.35 29.67
CA TYR A 339 -10.73 -12.28 30.54
C TYR A 339 -11.42 -10.94 30.23
N LEU A 340 -11.61 -10.62 28.95
CA LEU A 340 -12.30 -9.41 28.54
C LEU A 340 -13.78 -9.41 28.98
N TYR A 341 -14.48 -10.53 28.85
CA TYR A 341 -15.88 -10.66 29.30
C TYR A 341 -16.00 -10.53 30.82
N THR A 342 -15.12 -11.20 31.58
CA THR A 342 -15.12 -11.08 33.06
C THR A 342 -14.80 -9.67 33.51
N PHE A 343 -13.84 -9.01 32.88
CA PHE A 343 -13.52 -7.60 33.16
C PHE A 343 -14.70 -6.66 32.86
N LEU A 344 -15.35 -6.80 31.71
CA LEU A 344 -16.54 -6.01 31.35
C LEU A 344 -17.70 -6.25 32.32
N LEU A 345 -17.94 -7.51 32.70
CA LEU A 345 -18.97 -7.86 33.68
C LEU A 345 -18.67 -7.22 35.04
N THR A 346 -17.41 -7.24 35.50
CA THR A 346 -17.03 -6.60 36.76
C THR A 346 -17.24 -5.09 36.72
N ILE A 347 -16.94 -4.42 35.61
CA ILE A 347 -17.21 -2.99 35.43
C ILE A 347 -18.71 -2.71 35.51
N ILE A 348 -19.54 -3.49 34.82
CA ILE A 348 -21.01 -3.32 34.84
C ILE A 348 -21.55 -3.52 36.27
N VAL A 349 -21.08 -4.55 36.97
CA VAL A 349 -21.44 -4.80 38.37
C VAL A 349 -21.00 -3.64 39.27
N PHE A 350 -19.80 -3.12 39.09
CA PHE A 350 -19.32 -1.94 39.84
C PHE A 350 -20.15 -0.69 39.56
N ILE A 351 -20.50 -0.43 38.30
CA ILE A 351 -21.38 0.69 37.93
C ILE A 351 -22.76 0.51 38.57
N PHE A 352 -23.31 -0.69 38.57
CA PHE A 352 -24.62 -0.96 39.17
C PHE A 352 -24.58 -0.82 40.69
N LEU A 353 -23.55 -1.35 41.36
CA LEU A 353 -23.34 -1.18 42.80
C LEU A 353 -23.14 0.30 43.17
N PHE A 354 -22.34 1.03 42.39
CA PHE A 354 -22.13 2.46 42.60
C PHE A 354 -23.41 3.26 42.35
N GLY A 355 -24.18 2.92 41.31
CA GLY A 355 -25.49 3.51 41.03
C GLY A 355 -26.53 3.24 42.12
N LEU A 356 -26.53 2.05 42.71
CA LEU A 356 -27.40 1.70 43.85
C LEU A 356 -27.00 2.44 45.14
N LEU A 357 -25.69 2.63 45.37
CA LEU A 357 -25.16 3.36 46.52
C LEU A 357 -25.39 4.88 46.40
N CYS A 358 -25.18 5.44 45.21
CA CYS A 358 -25.33 6.88 44.93
C CYS A 358 -26.78 7.29 44.60
N GLY A 359 -27.62 6.37 44.14
CA GLY A 359 -29.04 6.62 43.84
C GLY A 359 -29.90 6.89 45.07
N ARG A 360 -29.40 6.60 46.28
CA ARG A 360 -30.05 6.94 47.56
C ARG A 360 -29.74 8.36 48.05
N ILE A 361 -28.87 9.12 47.37
CA ILE A 361 -28.44 10.46 47.81
C ILE A 361 -29.30 11.57 47.18
N TYR A 362 -30.10 11.28 46.16
CA TYR A 362 -31.04 12.26 45.58
C TYR A 362 -32.45 12.03 46.13
N GLN A 363 -32.73 12.53 47.34
CA GLN A 363 -34.12 12.73 47.79
C GLN A 363 -34.71 13.96 47.07
N PRO A 364 -35.90 13.86 46.46
CA PRO A 364 -36.61 15.03 45.98
C PRO A 364 -37.07 15.87 47.17
N VAL A 365 -36.76 17.17 47.16
CA VAL A 365 -37.32 18.14 48.10
C VAL A 365 -38.83 18.17 47.92
N THR A 366 -39.57 17.57 48.85
CA THR A 366 -41.04 17.67 48.88
C THR A 366 -41.42 19.05 49.37
N THR A 367 -41.89 19.92 48.46
CA THR A 367 -42.63 21.12 48.84
C THR A 367 -43.97 20.71 49.44
N THR A 368 -44.11 20.94 50.74
CA THR A 368 -45.35 20.81 51.51
C THR A 368 -46.43 21.73 50.94
N SER A 369 -47.56 21.16 50.56
CA SER A 369 -48.81 21.89 50.34
C SER A 369 -49.41 22.26 51.69
N ASP A 370 -49.31 23.53 52.08
CA ASP A 370 -50.17 24.11 53.10
C ASP A 370 -51.48 24.55 52.46
N LYS A 371 -52.57 23.87 52.83
CA LYS A 371 -53.93 24.40 52.76
C LYS A 371 -54.23 25.07 54.10
N ILE A 372 -54.40 26.38 54.14
CA ILE A 372 -55.20 27.07 55.18
C ILE A 372 -56.03 28.17 54.51
N LYS A 373 -57.35 28.02 54.67
CA LYS A 373 -58.48 28.98 54.64
C LYS A 373 -58.37 30.30 53.89
#